data_AF-A0A7S4JBQ5-F1
#
_entry.id   AF-A0A7S4JBQ5-F1
#
_cell.length_a   1.000
_cell.length_b   1.000
_cell.length_c   1.000
_cell.angle_alpha   90.00
_cell.angle_beta   90.00
_cell.angle_gamma   90.00
#
_symmetry.space_group_name_H-M   'P 1'
#
loop_
_entity.id
_entity.type
_entity.pdbx_description
1 polymer ?
#
loop_
_entity_poly.entity_id
_entity_poly.type
_entity_poly.pdbx_seq_one_letter_code
_entity_poly.pdbx_strand_id
1 'polypeptide(L)'
;MIGLAHAQGHGGVEQNPEEALVWFRAAAAQGDEEAAFNLVALCDAQPRCVKGTASVQDALGWLQAAGAQGMAEASFQAGRVALELERRPAALEHFLDAGALGHPAAAFNAARLFAGGGSEWESESL
;
A
#
# COMPACT_ATOMS: atom_id res chain seq x y z
N MET A 1 42.57 -27.41 18.49
CA MET A 1 41.32 -28.19 18.32
C MET A 1 40.16 -27.22 18.26
N ILE A 2 39.17 -27.58 17.46
CA ILE A 2 38.23 -26.70 16.76
C ILE A 2 37.19 -26.13 17.74
N GLY A 3 37.11 -24.80 17.81
CA GLY A 3 36.04 -24.08 18.50
C GLY A 3 34.76 -24.16 17.67
N LEU A 4 33.91 -25.12 18.03
CA LEU A 4 32.59 -25.32 17.44
C LEU A 4 31.61 -24.33 18.08
N ALA A 5 31.53 -23.11 17.56
CA ALA A 5 30.45 -22.18 17.86
C ALA A 5 30.37 -21.14 16.74
N HIS A 6 29.30 -21.19 15.96
CA HIS A 6 28.44 -20.04 15.66
C HIS A 6 27.29 -20.59 14.82
N ALA A 7 26.42 -21.30 15.54
CA ALA A 7 25.07 -21.56 15.12
C ALA A 7 24.35 -20.20 14.94
N GLN A 8 23.56 -20.16 13.87
CA GLN A 8 22.54 -19.16 13.56
C GLN A 8 23.07 -17.79 13.11
N GLY A 9 22.56 -17.39 11.95
CA GLY A 9 22.98 -16.22 11.18
C GLY A 9 23.19 -14.99 12.05
N HIS A 10 24.45 -14.59 12.12
CA HIS A 10 24.89 -13.30 12.58
C HIS A 10 24.43 -12.23 11.61
N GLY A 11 23.71 -11.25 12.13
CA GLY A 11 23.31 -10.07 11.39
C GLY A 11 22.18 -9.36 12.11
N GLY A 12 22.38 -9.06 13.41
CA GLY A 12 21.51 -8.19 14.16
C GLY A 12 21.48 -6.81 13.49
N VAL A 13 20.57 -6.63 12.55
CA VAL A 13 20.03 -5.31 12.25
C VAL A 13 19.06 -5.08 13.38
N GLU A 14 19.45 -4.24 14.33
CA GLU A 14 18.53 -3.64 15.29
C GLU A 14 17.29 -3.24 14.48
N GLN A 15 16.11 -3.81 14.79
CA GLN A 15 14.90 -3.53 14.02
C GLN A 15 14.56 -2.05 14.21
N ASN A 16 15.16 -1.21 13.38
CA ASN A 16 14.95 0.21 13.37
C ASN A 16 13.94 0.50 12.26
N PRO A 17 12.64 0.55 12.61
CA PRO A 17 11.60 0.87 11.64
C PRO A 17 11.82 2.23 10.98
N GLU A 18 12.52 3.16 11.62
CA GLU A 18 12.83 4.46 11.04
C GLU A 18 13.87 4.33 9.90
N GLU A 19 14.82 3.42 10.02
CA GLU A 19 15.81 3.16 8.96
C GLU A 19 15.20 2.34 7.81
N ALA A 20 14.35 1.35 8.13
CA ALA A 20 13.58 0.61 7.13
C ALA A 20 12.69 1.53 6.29
N LEU A 21 12.06 2.54 6.90
CA LEU A 21 11.30 3.57 6.17
C LEU A 21 12.16 4.30 5.13
N VAL A 22 13.41 4.65 5.45
CA VAL A 22 14.29 5.35 4.51
C VAL A 22 14.62 4.47 3.30
N TRP A 23 14.97 3.21 3.54
CA TRP A 23 15.28 2.25 2.48
C TRP A 23 14.05 1.93 1.61
N PHE A 24 12.89 1.72 2.23
CA PHE A 24 11.66 1.47 1.49
C PHE A 24 11.19 2.70 0.71
N ARG A 25 11.37 3.93 1.21
CA ARG A 25 11.11 5.16 0.42
C ARG A 25 12.01 5.23 -0.81
N ALA A 26 13.31 4.96 -0.65
CA ALA A 26 14.25 5.02 -1.75
C ALA A 26 13.96 3.96 -2.83
N ALA A 27 13.58 2.76 -2.43
CA ALA A 27 13.19 1.69 -3.35
C ALA A 27 11.82 1.98 -3.99
N ALA A 28 10.82 2.40 -3.22
CA ALA A 28 9.51 2.77 -3.75
C ALA A 28 9.58 3.96 -4.73
N ALA A 29 10.46 4.94 -4.47
CA ALA A 29 10.74 6.04 -5.40
C ALA A 29 11.38 5.58 -6.73
N GLN A 30 11.97 4.39 -6.76
CA GLN A 30 12.49 3.74 -7.97
C GLN A 30 11.44 2.82 -8.64
N GLY A 31 10.21 2.78 -8.12
CA GLY A 31 9.14 1.93 -8.63
C GLY A 31 9.15 0.51 -8.07
N ASP A 32 9.89 0.26 -6.99
CA ASP A 32 9.86 -1.04 -6.30
C ASP A 32 8.53 -1.21 -5.55
N GLU A 33 7.70 -2.09 -6.08
CA GLU A 33 6.35 -2.38 -5.60
C GLU A 33 6.36 -3.06 -4.22
N GLU A 34 7.33 -3.92 -3.96
CA GLU A 34 7.47 -4.62 -2.69
C GLU A 34 7.91 -3.64 -1.60
N ALA A 35 8.78 -2.68 -1.93
CA ALA A 35 9.15 -1.60 -1.05
C ALA A 35 7.98 -0.65 -0.75
N ALA A 36 7.17 -0.29 -1.77
CA ALA A 36 5.98 0.52 -1.57
C ALA A 36 4.97 -0.18 -0.65
N PHE A 37 4.75 -1.48 -0.86
CA PHE A 37 3.91 -2.31 0.00
C PHE A 37 4.43 -2.39 1.44
N ASN A 38 5.72 -2.69 1.60
CA ASN A 38 6.37 -2.79 2.91
C ASN A 38 6.38 -1.44 3.64
N LEU A 39 6.45 -0.32 2.92
CA LEU A 39 6.32 1.01 3.50
C LEU A 39 4.92 1.28 4.05
N VAL A 40 3.87 0.89 3.31
CA VAL A 40 2.48 0.99 3.78
C VAL A 40 2.28 0.13 5.03
N ALA A 41 2.70 -1.14 4.98
CA ALA A 41 2.59 -2.06 6.11
C ALA A 41 3.37 -1.59 7.35
N LEU A 42 4.56 -1.01 7.14
CA LEU A 42 5.38 -0.46 8.21
C LEU A 42 4.74 0.80 8.82
N CYS A 43 4.09 1.62 8.01
CA CYS A 43 3.37 2.79 8.52
C CYS A 43 2.09 2.44 9.28
N ASP A 44 1.37 1.38 8.88
CA ASP A 44 0.23 0.86 9.64
C ASP A 44 0.63 0.36 11.04
N ALA A 45 1.82 -0.26 11.14
CA ALA A 45 2.33 -0.83 12.38
C ALA A 45 2.95 0.21 13.34
N GLN A 46 3.30 1.39 12.85
CA GLN A 46 4.04 2.41 13.60
C GLN A 46 3.12 3.59 13.97
N PRO A 47 2.83 3.84 15.26
CA PRO A 47 2.11 5.05 15.65
C PRO A 47 2.88 6.32 15.28
N ARG A 48 4.20 6.24 15.02
CA ARG A 48 5.07 7.33 14.55
C ARG A 48 4.97 7.65 13.05
N CYS A 49 4.25 6.88 12.24
CA CYS A 49 3.71 7.41 10.98
C CYS A 49 2.54 8.39 11.26
N VAL A 50 2.60 9.15 12.37
CA VAL A 50 1.55 10.05 12.87
C VAL A 50 1.12 10.98 11.74
N LYS A 51 -0.12 10.77 11.31
CA LYS A 51 -1.06 11.74 10.74
C LYS A 51 -0.42 13.00 10.14
N GLY A 52 -0.33 13.01 8.81
CA GLY A 52 -0.41 14.25 8.03
C GLY A 52 0.81 14.70 7.23
N THR A 53 1.88 13.92 7.08
CA THR A 53 3.08 14.43 6.38
C THR A 53 3.65 13.42 5.38
N ALA A 54 3.40 13.67 4.10
CA ALA A 54 4.10 13.12 2.92
C ALA A 54 4.00 11.59 2.71
N SER A 55 4.37 10.72 3.66
CA SER A 55 4.69 9.30 3.40
C SER A 55 3.57 8.43 2.83
N VAL A 56 2.33 8.52 3.31
CA VAL A 56 1.21 7.69 2.81
C VAL A 56 0.68 8.25 1.49
N GLN A 57 0.72 9.56 1.31
CA GLN A 57 0.34 10.21 0.05
C GLN A 57 1.41 9.99 -1.03
N ASP A 58 2.69 9.99 -0.66
CA ASP A 58 3.81 9.65 -1.53
C ASP A 58 3.75 8.16 -1.91
N ALA A 59 3.44 7.28 -0.95
CA ALA A 59 3.21 5.86 -1.20
C ALA A 59 2.07 5.63 -2.19
N LEU A 60 0.96 6.36 -2.04
CA LEU A 60 -0.13 6.33 -3.00
C LEU A 60 0.35 6.77 -4.40
N GLY A 61 1.16 7.82 -4.49
CA GLY A 61 1.73 8.27 -5.76
C GLY A 61 2.62 7.20 -6.43
N TRP A 62 3.46 6.50 -5.66
CA TRP A 62 4.29 5.41 -6.18
C TRP A 62 3.45 4.20 -6.62
N LEU A 63 2.45 3.82 -5.82
CA LEU A 63 1.52 2.73 -6.16
C LEU A 63 0.69 3.07 -7.40
N GLN A 64 0.28 4.33 -7.56
CA GLN A 64 -0.40 4.81 -8.76
C GLN A 64 0.51 4.75 -9.99
N ALA A 65 1.78 5.14 -9.87
CA ALA A 65 2.75 5.05 -10.95
C ALA A 65 3.06 3.60 -11.35
N ALA A 66 3.12 2.67 -10.38
CA ALA A 66 3.27 1.24 -10.62
C ALA A 66 2.00 0.63 -11.24
N GLY A 67 0.82 0.99 -10.74
CA GLY A 67 -0.47 0.59 -11.30
C GLY A 67 -0.65 1.06 -12.75
N ALA A 68 -0.21 2.28 -13.08
CA ALA A 68 -0.21 2.81 -14.45
C ALA A 68 0.72 2.02 -15.40
N GLN A 69 1.69 1.27 -14.87
CA GLN A 69 2.53 0.34 -15.64
C GLN A 69 1.91 -1.05 -15.77
N GLY A 70 0.66 -1.24 -15.34
CA GLY A 70 -0.08 -2.50 -15.47
C GLY A 70 0.12 -3.48 -14.30
N MET A 71 0.65 -3.02 -13.18
CA MET A 71 0.85 -3.85 -11.99
C MET A 71 -0.44 -3.97 -11.19
N ALA A 72 -1.11 -5.11 -11.30
CA ALA A 72 -2.42 -5.36 -10.68
C ALA A 72 -2.40 -5.23 -9.15
N GLU A 73 -1.33 -5.71 -8.51
CA GLU A 73 -1.13 -5.61 -7.06
C GLU A 73 -0.94 -4.15 -6.62
N ALA A 74 -0.16 -3.36 -7.35
CA ALA A 74 0.06 -1.95 -7.03
C ALA A 74 -1.25 -1.13 -7.10
N SER A 75 -2.06 -1.35 -8.13
CA SER A 75 -3.40 -0.75 -8.21
C SER A 75 -4.29 -1.20 -7.05
N PHE A 76 -4.22 -2.46 -6.63
CA PHE A 76 -5.00 -2.94 -5.48
C PHE A 76 -4.58 -2.25 -4.17
N GLN A 77 -3.27 -2.12 -3.93
CA GLN A 77 -2.74 -1.44 -2.75
C GLN A 77 -3.04 0.06 -2.77
N ALA A 78 -2.98 0.72 -3.94
CA ALA A 78 -3.41 2.11 -4.11
C ALA A 78 -4.89 2.28 -3.68
N GLY A 79 -5.74 1.32 -4.04
CA GLY A 79 -7.15 1.29 -3.61
C GLY A 79 -7.30 1.18 -2.09
N ARG A 80 -6.50 0.34 -1.43
CA ARG A 80 -6.50 0.19 0.03
C ARG A 80 -6.05 1.48 0.73
N VAL A 81 -4.95 2.06 0.29
CA VAL A 81 -4.43 3.33 0.84
C VAL A 81 -5.44 4.45 0.63
N ALA A 82 -6.10 4.51 -0.52
CA ALA A 82 -7.15 5.49 -0.77
C ALA A 82 -8.36 5.32 0.18
N LEU A 83 -8.69 4.10 0.63
CA LEU A 83 -9.71 3.89 1.66
C LEU A 83 -9.28 4.42 3.04
N GLU A 84 -8.02 4.22 3.41
CA GLU A 84 -7.46 4.73 4.67
C GLU A 84 -7.42 6.26 4.69
N LEU A 85 -7.25 6.88 3.52
CA LEU A 85 -7.36 8.32 3.31
C LEU A 85 -8.81 8.81 3.15
N GLU A 86 -9.81 7.94 3.35
CA GLU A 86 -11.24 8.21 3.17
C GLU A 86 -11.64 8.70 1.77
N ARG A 87 -10.81 8.44 0.76
CA ARG A 87 -11.02 8.79 -0.66
C ARG A 87 -11.74 7.66 -1.38
N ARG A 88 -12.99 7.39 -1.01
CA ARG A 88 -13.80 6.28 -1.55
C ARG A 88 -13.88 6.23 -3.09
N PRO A 89 -14.06 7.36 -3.82
CA PRO A 89 -14.09 7.32 -5.29
C PRO A 89 -12.76 6.87 -5.88
N ALA A 90 -11.64 7.44 -5.43
CA ALA A 90 -10.30 7.04 -5.89
C ALA A 90 -9.98 5.59 -5.53
N ALA A 91 -10.41 5.13 -4.35
CA ALA A 91 -10.27 3.73 -3.97
C ALA A 91 -11.01 2.79 -4.93
N LEU A 92 -12.24 3.15 -5.30
CA LEU A 92 -13.03 2.38 -6.25
C LEU A 92 -12.36 2.30 -7.62
N GLU A 93 -11.88 3.43 -8.16
CA GLU A 93 -11.15 3.46 -9.44
C GLU A 93 -9.95 2.50 -9.41
N HIS A 94 -9.11 2.60 -8.38
CA HIS A 94 -7.94 1.74 -8.24
C HIS A 94 -8.28 0.25 -8.09
N PHE A 95 -9.39 -0.10 -7.43
CA PHE A 95 -9.85 -1.49 -7.39
C PHE A 95 -10.41 -1.96 -8.73
N LEU A 96 -11.06 -1.09 -9.51
CA LEU A 96 -11.51 -1.45 -10.86
C LEU A 96 -10.31 -1.69 -11.78
N ASP A 97 -9.31 -0.81 -11.73
CA ASP A 97 -8.05 -0.97 -12.48
C ASP A 97 -7.34 -2.28 -12.09
N ALA A 98 -7.19 -2.54 -10.79
CA ALA A 98 -6.61 -3.78 -10.31
C ALA A 98 -7.37 -5.02 -10.81
N GLY A 99 -8.71 -4.96 -10.81
CA GLY A 99 -9.56 -6.02 -11.35
C GLY A 99 -9.39 -6.22 -12.86
N ALA A 100 -9.29 -5.13 -13.63
CA ALA A 100 -9.02 -5.18 -15.06
C ALA A 100 -7.65 -5.78 -15.38
N LEU A 101 -6.66 -5.58 -14.51
CA LEU A 101 -5.34 -6.19 -14.57
C LEU A 101 -5.29 -7.64 -14.03
N GLY A 102 -6.41 -8.18 -13.56
CA GLY A 102 -6.54 -9.58 -13.13
C GLY A 102 -6.33 -9.84 -11.63
N HIS A 103 -6.34 -8.81 -10.78
CA HIS A 103 -6.16 -8.98 -9.34
C HIS A 103 -7.38 -9.68 -8.68
N PRO A 104 -7.19 -10.81 -7.98
CA PRO A 104 -8.30 -11.67 -7.55
C PRO A 104 -9.18 -11.06 -6.44
N ALA A 105 -8.61 -10.22 -5.57
CA ALA A 105 -9.35 -9.62 -4.46
C ALA A 105 -9.98 -8.25 -4.81
N ALA A 106 -9.74 -7.74 -6.01
CA ALA A 106 -10.14 -6.39 -6.38
C ALA A 106 -11.66 -6.27 -6.59
N ALA A 107 -12.27 -7.24 -7.26
CA ALA A 107 -13.72 -7.28 -7.49
C ALA A 107 -14.54 -7.27 -6.19
N PHE A 108 -14.10 -8.02 -5.17
CA PHE A 108 -14.74 -8.03 -3.85
C PHE A 108 -14.70 -6.65 -3.18
N ASN A 109 -13.55 -5.98 -3.23
CA ASN A 109 -13.38 -4.66 -2.60
C ASN A 109 -14.17 -3.56 -3.35
N ALA A 110 -14.19 -3.59 -4.69
CA ALA A 110 -15.02 -2.70 -5.49
C ALA A 110 -16.52 -2.92 -5.21
N ALA A 111 -16.98 -4.17 -5.14
CA ALA A 111 -18.37 -4.50 -4.83
C ALA A 111 -18.78 -3.99 -3.44
N ARG A 112 -17.91 -4.12 -2.43
CA ARG A 112 -18.15 -3.59 -1.08
C ARG A 112 -18.30 -2.06 -1.09
N LEU A 113 -17.52 -1.36 -1.91
CA LEU A 113 -17.61 0.09 -2.04
C LEU A 113 -18.93 0.54 -2.67
N PHE A 114 -19.38 -0.15 -3.73
CA PHE A 114 -20.70 0.08 -4.34
C PHE A 114 -21.83 -0.19 -3.34
N ALA A 115 -21.81 -1.34 -2.67
CA ALA A 115 -22.86 -1.72 -1.71
C ALA A 115 -22.95 -0.77 -0.52
N GLY A 116 -21.82 -0.22 -0.06
CA GLY A 116 -21.79 0.76 1.03
C GLY A 116 -21.98 2.21 0.59
N GLY A 117 -22.22 2.49 -0.69
CA GLY A 117 -22.43 3.84 -1.23
C GLY A 117 -23.90 4.18 -1.50
N GLY A 118 -24.77 3.17 -1.55
CA GLY A 118 -26.15 3.28 -2.04
C GLY A 118 -27.10 4.24 -1.31
N SER A 119 -26.66 4.95 -0.26
CA SER A 119 -27.46 6.00 0.38
C SER A 119 -27.11 7.43 -0.03
N GLU A 120 -25.96 7.67 -0.70
CA GLU A 120 -25.51 9.03 -1.05
C GLU A 120 -25.75 9.39 -2.53
N TRP A 121 -25.69 8.41 -3.44
CA TRP A 121 -25.75 8.65 -4.91
C TRP A 121 -27.16 8.80 -5.48
N GLU A 122 -28.22 8.51 -4.70
CA GLU A 122 -29.61 8.73 -5.14
C GLU A 122 -30.06 10.20 -4.99
N SER A 123 -29.26 11.06 -4.37
CA SER A 123 -29.65 12.46 -4.10
C SER A 123 -29.19 13.50 -5.13
N GLU A 124 -28.34 13.13 -6.10
CA GLU A 124 -27.83 14.06 -7.15
C GLU A 124 -28.43 13.84 -8.55
N SER A 125 -29.57 13.16 -8.65
CA SER A 125 -30.25 12.92 -9.94
C SER A 125 -31.73 13.33 -9.99
N LEU A 126 -32.13 14.38 -9.28
CA LEU A 126 -33.44 15.04 -9.44
C LEU A 126 -33.31 16.53 -9.75
#